data_AF-A0A8C3LS91-F1
#
_entry.id   AF-A0A8C3LS91-F1
#
_cell.length_a   1.000
_cell.length_b   1.000
_cell.length_c   1.000
_cell.angle_alpha   90.00
_cell.angle_beta   90.00
_cell.angle_gamma   90.00
#
_symmetry.space_group_name_H-M   'P 1'
#
loop_
_entity.id
_entity.type
_entity.pdbx_description
1 polymer ?
#
loop_
_entity_poly.entity_id
_entity_poly.type
_entity_poly.pdbx_seq_one_letter_code
_entity_poly.pdbx_strand_id
1 'polypeptide(L)'
;MIHLNCFLMSLKVTENRSDLEDLHLYATPREQRFRRFASLEFEGQLYMTPYDFIQAVTNDEPKRAKKWRSLSKQELNQILMETPPVWKGSSKLFRNLNEKGVISYTEYLFLLCILTKPHAGFRIAFNMFDTDGNEMVDKKEFLVLQEIFRKKNEKRERKGDEEKRAMLVLKTEGEDLVPRSYWDTLRRSTSQALFSDLAERTDDIASSLSDTTLLVHFFGKKGKAELNFEDFYRFMDNLQTEVLEIEFLSYSNGMNTISEEDFAHILLRYTNVENTSSYLENMRCRIPEEKGITFDEFRSFFQFLNNLEDFTIAMQMYNFASRSIGQDEFKRAVYVATGVKLSPHLVNTVFKIFDVDRDDQLSYKEFIGIMKDRLNRGFRESPKYGWKEYYSCVMTVTSEHLRDLWKQFRRRDMLR
;
A
#
# COMPACT_ATOMS: atom_id res chain seq x y z
N MET A 1 45.76 -14.22 24.57
CA MET A 1 45.63 -13.84 23.14
C MET A 1 44.36 -14.36 22.45
N ILE A 2 43.63 -15.35 22.98
CA ILE A 2 42.39 -15.85 22.35
C ILE A 2 41.16 -14.99 22.69
N HIS A 3 41.13 -14.34 23.86
CA HIS A 3 40.02 -13.47 24.27
C HIS A 3 39.95 -12.10 23.56
N LEU A 4 41.06 -11.59 23.01
CA LEU A 4 41.02 -10.32 22.25
C LEU A 4 40.44 -10.50 20.84
N ASN A 5 40.58 -11.68 20.23
CA ASN A 5 40.02 -11.96 18.90
C ASN A 5 38.50 -12.12 18.91
N CYS A 6 37.90 -12.65 19.99
CA CYS A 6 36.43 -12.68 20.14
C CYS A 6 35.83 -11.28 20.33
N PHE A 7 36.53 -10.37 21.02
CA PHE A 7 36.04 -9.01 21.23
C PHE A 7 36.09 -8.17 19.94
N LEU A 8 37.14 -8.34 19.13
CA LEU A 8 37.25 -7.69 17.81
C LEU A 8 36.30 -8.29 16.75
N MET A 9 35.97 -9.59 16.82
CA MET A 9 34.90 -10.18 15.99
C MET A 9 33.50 -9.74 16.44
N SER A 10 33.30 -9.48 17.73
CA SER A 10 32.03 -8.94 18.23
C SER A 10 31.85 -7.46 17.82
N LEU A 11 32.94 -6.67 17.79
CA LEU A 11 32.91 -5.26 17.38
C LEU A 11 32.66 -5.08 15.86
N LYS A 12 33.19 -5.97 15.01
CA LYS A 12 32.87 -5.96 13.56
C LYS A 12 31.45 -6.41 13.24
N VAL A 13 30.78 -7.13 14.14
CA VAL A 13 29.38 -7.55 13.98
C VAL A 13 28.41 -6.49 14.52
N THR A 14 28.86 -5.60 15.41
CA THR A 14 28.02 -4.53 15.97
C THR A 14 27.98 -3.24 15.16
N GLU A 15 28.99 -2.94 14.33
CA GLU A 15 28.96 -1.74 13.46
C GLU A 15 27.88 -1.79 12.37
N ASN A 16 27.48 -2.99 11.89
CA ASN A 16 26.43 -3.11 10.87
C ASN A 16 24.99 -3.08 11.44
N ARG A 17 24.80 -3.00 12.77
CA ARG A 17 23.45 -2.98 13.39
C ARG A 17 22.97 -1.58 13.76
N SER A 18 23.86 -0.65 14.07
CA SER A 18 23.49 0.73 14.40
C SER A 18 22.90 1.49 13.21
N ASP A 19 23.47 1.30 12.01
CA ASP A 19 23.03 2.03 10.82
C ASP A 19 21.64 1.59 10.31
N LEU A 20 21.22 0.37 10.65
CA LEU A 20 19.92 -0.20 10.25
C LEU A 20 18.75 0.30 11.12
N GLU A 21 19.03 0.58 12.39
CA GLU A 21 18.04 1.11 13.35
C GLU A 21 17.82 2.61 13.12
N ASP A 22 18.86 3.36 12.77
CA ASP A 22 18.76 4.80 12.46
C ASP A 22 17.99 5.08 11.15
N LEU A 23 18.07 4.18 10.17
CA LEU A 23 17.28 4.28 8.92
C LEU A 23 15.80 3.92 9.12
N HIS A 24 15.47 3.20 10.20
CA HIS A 24 14.09 2.81 10.54
C HIS A 24 13.24 4.00 11.00
N LEU A 25 13.88 5.01 11.62
CA LEU A 25 13.24 6.22 12.17
C LEU A 25 12.72 7.20 11.10
N TYR A 26 13.27 7.18 9.88
CA TYR A 26 12.90 8.10 8.79
C TYR A 26 12.18 7.40 7.62
N ALA A 27 12.10 6.07 7.65
CA ALA A 27 11.46 5.29 6.61
C ALA A 27 9.94 5.39 6.68
N THR A 28 9.28 5.61 5.55
CA THR A 28 7.81 5.57 5.50
C THR A 28 7.30 4.17 5.86
N PRO A 29 6.05 4.00 6.34
CA PRO A 29 5.50 2.67 6.65
C PRO A 29 5.59 1.69 5.46
N ARG A 30 5.46 2.19 4.23
CA ARG A 30 5.61 1.40 3.00
C ARG A 30 7.05 0.94 2.78
N GLU A 31 8.02 1.79 3.09
CA GLU A 31 9.45 1.49 2.99
C GLU A 31 9.89 0.52 4.07
N GLN A 32 9.40 0.68 5.30
CA GLN A 32 9.62 -0.29 6.38
C GLN A 32 9.06 -1.66 6.01
N ARG A 33 7.83 -1.72 5.48
CA ARG A 33 7.25 -2.97 4.99
C ARG A 33 8.06 -3.55 3.84
N PHE A 34 8.54 -2.71 2.91
CA PHE A 34 9.42 -3.17 1.84
C PHE A 34 10.69 -3.82 2.40
N ARG A 35 11.44 -3.13 3.26
CA ARG A 35 12.66 -3.66 3.88
C ARG A 35 12.42 -4.93 4.69
N ARG A 36 11.28 -5.01 5.39
CA ARG A 36 10.91 -6.17 6.21
C ARG A 36 10.68 -7.45 5.40
N PHE A 37 10.15 -7.32 4.18
CA PHE A 37 9.83 -8.47 3.32
C PHE A 37 10.88 -8.71 2.22
N ALA A 38 11.69 -7.71 1.86
CA ALA A 38 12.77 -7.84 0.89
C ALA A 38 13.75 -8.93 1.32
N SER A 39 14.15 -9.78 0.38
CA SER A 39 15.05 -10.91 0.62
C SER A 39 16.35 -10.86 -0.18
N LEU A 40 16.47 -9.93 -1.12
CA LEU A 40 17.60 -9.84 -2.04
C LEU A 40 18.32 -8.50 -1.88
N GLU A 41 19.63 -8.52 -2.04
CA GLU A 41 20.50 -7.34 -2.07
C GLU A 41 21.42 -7.43 -3.29
N PHE A 42 21.54 -6.37 -4.07
CA PHE A 42 22.47 -6.27 -5.19
C PHE A 42 23.12 -4.88 -5.18
N GLU A 43 24.45 -4.82 -5.13
CA GLU A 43 25.23 -3.57 -5.09
C GLU A 43 24.75 -2.57 -3.99
N GLY A 44 24.38 -3.08 -2.82
CA GLY A 44 23.89 -2.28 -1.69
C GLY A 44 22.42 -1.84 -1.80
N GLN A 45 21.73 -2.19 -2.89
CA GLN A 45 20.31 -1.91 -3.09
C GLN A 45 19.46 -3.15 -2.76
N LEU A 46 18.38 -2.96 -2.01
CA LEU A 46 17.43 -4.02 -1.65
C LEU A 46 16.38 -4.25 -2.74
N TYR A 47 16.04 -5.52 -2.96
CA TYR A 47 15.03 -5.99 -3.91
C TYR A 47 14.10 -7.03 -3.28
N MET A 48 12.88 -7.11 -3.81
CA MET A 48 11.91 -8.16 -3.52
C MET A 48 11.88 -9.18 -4.65
N THR A 49 11.66 -10.44 -4.29
CA THR A 49 11.17 -11.43 -5.26
C THR A 49 9.66 -11.27 -5.48
N PRO A 50 9.08 -11.80 -6.58
CA PRO A 50 7.64 -11.91 -6.76
C PRO A 50 6.94 -12.60 -5.58
N TYR A 51 7.58 -13.62 -4.99
CA TYR A 51 7.11 -14.26 -3.77
C TYR A 51 7.10 -13.32 -2.56
N ASP A 52 8.17 -12.53 -2.35
CA ASP A 52 8.21 -11.53 -1.27
C ASP A 52 7.11 -10.49 -1.42
N PHE A 53 6.85 -10.03 -2.66
CA PHE A 53 5.75 -9.12 -2.95
C PHE A 53 4.39 -9.72 -2.55
N ILE A 54 4.10 -10.96 -2.98
CA ILE A 54 2.87 -11.68 -2.60
C ILE A 54 2.75 -11.77 -1.08
N GLN A 55 3.82 -12.17 -0.38
CA GLN A 55 3.79 -12.28 1.08
C GLN A 55 3.56 -10.91 1.73
N ALA A 56 4.18 -9.84 1.19
CA ALA A 56 4.04 -8.49 1.71
C ALA A 56 2.61 -7.94 1.58
N VAL A 57 1.87 -8.33 0.55
CA VAL A 57 0.48 -7.85 0.33
C VAL A 57 -0.58 -8.76 0.94
N THR A 58 -0.25 -10.02 1.25
CA THR A 58 -1.22 -11.00 1.79
C THR A 58 -1.06 -11.29 3.28
N ASN A 59 0.13 -11.07 3.87
CA ASN A 59 0.41 -11.37 5.28
C ASN A 59 0.89 -10.13 6.03
N ASP A 60 0.58 -10.03 7.33
CA ASP A 60 0.99 -8.91 8.16
C ASP A 60 2.48 -8.95 8.51
N GLU A 61 3.00 -10.15 8.74
CA GLU A 61 4.40 -10.39 9.08
C GLU A 61 5.02 -11.48 8.20
N PRO A 62 6.34 -11.40 7.94
CA PRO A 62 7.03 -12.46 7.21
C PRO A 62 7.03 -13.75 8.04
N LYS A 63 6.66 -14.88 7.42
CA LYS A 63 6.61 -16.19 8.09
C LYS A 63 7.96 -16.67 8.67
N ARG A 64 9.07 -16.12 8.18
CA ARG A 64 10.43 -16.42 8.63
C ARG A 64 11.27 -15.16 8.62
N ALA A 65 12.13 -14.99 9.62
CA ALA A 65 13.18 -13.98 9.58
C ALA A 65 14.14 -14.29 8.43
N LYS A 66 14.07 -13.51 7.35
CA LYS A 66 14.96 -13.68 6.19
C LYS A 66 16.23 -12.86 6.41
N LYS A 67 17.39 -13.48 6.21
CA LYS A 67 18.64 -12.75 5.94
C LYS A 67 18.64 -12.36 4.47
N TRP A 68 19.12 -11.15 4.15
CA TRP A 68 19.30 -10.75 2.76
C TRP A 68 20.34 -11.63 2.09
N ARG A 69 19.97 -12.16 0.93
CA ARG A 69 20.90 -12.85 0.04
C ARG A 69 21.49 -11.83 -0.91
N SER A 70 22.82 -11.67 -0.84
CA SER A 70 23.54 -10.89 -1.83
C SER A 70 23.55 -11.63 -3.17
N LEU A 71 23.16 -10.93 -4.23
CA LEU A 71 23.14 -11.43 -5.60
C LEU A 71 24.39 -10.98 -6.35
N SER A 72 24.93 -11.88 -7.17
CA SER A 72 25.94 -11.53 -8.18
C SER A 72 25.29 -11.03 -9.48
N LYS A 73 26.05 -10.30 -10.29
CA LYS A 73 25.58 -9.80 -11.60
C LYS A 73 25.20 -10.93 -12.56
N GLN A 74 25.89 -12.07 -12.47
CA GLN A 74 25.59 -13.26 -13.29
C GLN A 74 24.25 -13.89 -12.88
N GLU A 75 23.99 -14.03 -11.58
CA GLU A 75 22.71 -14.55 -11.08
C GLU A 75 21.56 -13.61 -11.42
N LEU A 76 21.75 -12.30 -11.28
CA LEU A 76 20.76 -11.30 -11.68
C LEU A 76 20.41 -11.45 -13.17
N ASN A 77 21.41 -11.51 -14.04
CA ASN A 77 21.19 -11.71 -15.48
C ASN A 77 20.47 -13.02 -15.79
N GLN A 78 20.78 -14.10 -15.08
CA GLN A 78 20.10 -15.39 -15.25
C GLN A 78 18.62 -15.30 -14.87
N ILE A 79 18.29 -14.65 -13.74
CA ILE A 79 16.90 -14.41 -13.31
C ILE A 79 16.14 -13.60 -14.37
N LEU A 80 16.76 -12.54 -14.89
CA LEU A 80 16.16 -11.68 -15.92
C LEU A 80 16.00 -12.41 -17.26
N MET A 81 16.90 -13.35 -17.58
CA MET A 81 16.80 -14.17 -18.80
C MET A 81 15.56 -15.07 -18.81
N GLU A 82 15.13 -15.55 -17.64
CA GLU A 82 13.95 -16.41 -17.47
C GLU A 82 12.62 -15.62 -17.41
N THR A 83 12.69 -14.29 -17.39
CA THR A 83 11.50 -13.45 -17.31
C THR A 83 10.64 -13.59 -18.59
N PRO A 84 9.36 -13.97 -18.46
CA PRO A 84 8.47 -14.11 -19.61
C PRO A 84 8.15 -12.73 -20.22
N PRO A 85 7.92 -12.63 -21.53
CA PRO A 85 7.48 -11.39 -22.17
C PRO A 85 6.02 -11.06 -21.83
N VAL A 86 5.62 -9.79 -22.03
CA VAL A 86 4.28 -9.26 -21.69
C VAL A 86 3.09 -10.07 -22.22
N TRP A 87 3.19 -10.64 -23.41
CA TRP A 87 2.12 -11.45 -24.02
C TRP A 87 1.92 -12.81 -23.34
N LYS A 88 2.86 -13.25 -22.50
CA LYS A 88 2.70 -14.43 -21.62
C LYS A 88 2.15 -14.07 -20.23
N GLY A 89 1.76 -12.81 -20.00
CA GLY A 89 1.14 -12.37 -18.76
C GLY A 89 -0.13 -13.18 -18.46
N SER A 90 -0.29 -13.58 -17.20
CA SER A 90 -1.47 -14.31 -16.70
C SER A 90 -1.68 -13.99 -15.22
N SER A 91 -2.84 -14.34 -14.66
CA SER A 91 -3.11 -14.27 -13.20
C SER A 91 -2.27 -15.25 -12.35
N LYS A 92 -1.27 -15.89 -12.95
CA LYS A 92 -0.31 -16.79 -12.30
C LYS A 92 1.14 -16.33 -12.48
N LEU A 93 1.36 -15.13 -13.01
CA LEU A 93 2.69 -14.63 -13.36
C LEU A 93 3.62 -14.62 -12.14
N PHE A 94 3.20 -14.01 -11.03
CA PHE A 94 4.04 -13.87 -9.84
C PHE A 94 4.23 -15.21 -9.13
N ARG A 95 3.20 -16.06 -9.09
CA ARG A 95 3.29 -17.42 -8.56
C ARG A 95 4.23 -18.31 -9.37
N ASN A 96 4.19 -18.21 -10.69
CA ASN A 96 5.05 -18.99 -11.59
C ASN A 96 6.52 -18.54 -11.48
N LEU A 97 6.76 -17.22 -11.36
CA LEU A 97 8.10 -16.69 -11.14
C LEU A 97 8.63 -17.02 -9.73
N ASN A 98 7.76 -17.00 -8.72
CA ASN A 98 8.10 -17.31 -7.33
C ASN A 98 9.32 -16.50 -6.84
N GLU A 99 10.45 -17.15 -6.57
CA GLU A 99 11.70 -16.51 -6.14
C GLU A 99 12.58 -16.01 -7.31
N LYS A 100 12.20 -16.32 -8.55
CA LYS A 100 12.93 -16.00 -9.78
C LYS A 100 12.51 -14.65 -10.35
N GLY A 101 12.70 -13.60 -9.58
CA GLY A 101 12.49 -12.24 -10.05
C GLY A 101 13.06 -11.22 -9.09
N VAL A 102 13.21 -9.99 -9.57
CA VAL A 102 13.65 -8.85 -8.77
C VAL A 102 12.69 -7.67 -9.02
N ILE A 103 12.24 -7.09 -7.92
CA ILE A 103 11.30 -5.96 -7.85
C ILE A 103 11.95 -4.91 -6.96
N SER A 104 12.18 -3.74 -7.52
CA SER A 104 12.72 -2.59 -6.81
C SER A 104 11.66 -1.90 -5.92
N TYR A 105 12.08 -0.98 -5.06
CA TYR A 105 11.14 -0.27 -4.18
C TYR A 105 10.12 0.59 -4.95
N THR A 106 10.54 1.23 -6.04
CA THR A 106 9.66 2.07 -6.88
C THR A 106 8.62 1.22 -7.60
N GLU A 107 9.01 0.04 -8.06
CA GLU A 107 8.12 -0.96 -8.63
C GLU A 107 7.17 -1.56 -7.61
N TYR A 108 7.65 -1.84 -6.39
CA TYR A 108 6.80 -2.25 -5.29
C TYR A 108 5.67 -1.23 -5.05
N LEU A 109 5.99 0.06 -5.01
CA LEU A 109 4.98 1.11 -4.89
C LEU A 109 4.02 1.14 -6.08
N PHE A 110 4.53 0.99 -7.31
CA PHE A 110 3.70 0.90 -8.51
C PHE A 110 2.71 -0.26 -8.42
N LEU A 111 3.17 -1.47 -8.09
CA LEU A 111 2.34 -2.66 -7.92
C LEU A 111 1.28 -2.49 -6.82
N LEU A 112 1.66 -1.93 -5.66
CA LEU A 112 0.69 -1.60 -4.60
C LEU A 112 -0.42 -0.68 -5.10
N CYS A 113 -0.06 0.30 -5.94
CA CYS A 113 -1.03 1.25 -6.49
C CYS A 113 -1.93 0.64 -7.54
N ILE A 114 -1.50 -0.42 -8.22
CA ILE A 114 -2.35 -1.20 -9.11
C ILE A 114 -3.41 -1.94 -8.29
N LEU A 115 -3.04 -2.54 -7.15
CA LEU A 115 -3.94 -3.41 -6.36
C LEU A 115 -5.22 -2.73 -5.86
N THR A 116 -5.22 -1.41 -5.74
CA THR A 116 -6.37 -0.62 -5.24
C THR A 116 -6.98 0.27 -6.31
N LYS A 117 -6.53 0.17 -7.56
CA LYS A 117 -6.99 1.05 -8.63
C LYS A 117 -8.26 0.50 -9.28
N PRO A 118 -9.31 1.32 -9.46
CA PRO A 118 -10.48 0.92 -10.25
C PRO A 118 -10.11 0.78 -11.73
N HIS A 119 -10.85 -0.06 -12.46
CA HIS A 119 -10.61 -0.34 -13.88
C HIS A 119 -10.73 0.93 -14.74
N ALA A 120 -11.69 1.81 -14.44
CA ALA A 120 -11.80 3.12 -15.10
C ALA A 120 -10.54 3.98 -14.93
N GLY A 121 -9.83 3.79 -13.81
CA GLY A 121 -8.56 4.44 -13.54
C GLY A 121 -7.39 3.92 -14.39
N PHE A 122 -7.47 2.72 -14.98
CA PHE A 122 -6.34 2.13 -15.72
C PHE A 122 -5.96 2.96 -16.94
N ARG A 123 -6.94 3.45 -17.70
CA ARG A 123 -6.68 4.36 -18.85
C ARG A 123 -6.08 5.68 -18.39
N ILE A 124 -6.56 6.22 -17.26
CA ILE A 124 -5.99 7.44 -16.66
C ILE A 124 -4.53 7.19 -16.24
N ALA A 125 -4.23 6.00 -15.70
CA ALA A 125 -2.87 5.61 -15.36
C ALA A 125 -1.96 5.58 -16.59
N PHE A 126 -2.42 4.93 -17.65
CA PHE A 126 -1.70 4.78 -18.90
C PHE A 126 -1.38 6.14 -19.52
N ASN A 127 -2.38 7.02 -19.62
CA ASN A 127 -2.21 8.38 -20.12
C ASN A 127 -1.32 9.27 -19.23
N MET A 128 -1.05 8.88 -17.98
CA MET A 128 -0.07 9.58 -17.13
C MET A 128 1.37 9.14 -17.42
N PHE A 129 1.55 7.97 -18.04
CA PHE A 129 2.85 7.46 -18.48
C PHE A 129 3.16 7.88 -19.92
N ASP A 130 2.18 7.78 -20.81
CA ASP A 130 2.26 8.22 -22.20
C ASP A 130 2.31 9.75 -22.25
N THR A 131 3.54 10.29 -22.31
CA THR A 131 3.79 11.73 -22.22
C THR A 131 3.76 12.42 -23.58
N ASP A 132 4.08 11.69 -24.63
CA ASP A 132 4.10 12.17 -26.01
C ASP A 132 2.76 11.95 -26.74
N GLY A 133 1.85 11.16 -26.15
CA GLY A 133 0.51 10.89 -26.66
C GLY A 133 0.48 9.88 -27.79
N ASN A 134 1.51 9.02 -27.89
CA ASN A 134 1.66 8.05 -28.98
C ASN A 134 0.86 6.75 -28.76
N GLU A 135 0.08 6.66 -27.67
CA GLU A 135 -0.70 5.49 -27.22
C GLU A 135 0.14 4.26 -26.87
N MET A 136 1.42 4.47 -26.64
CA MET A 136 2.40 3.49 -26.18
C MET A 136 3.12 4.06 -24.96
N VAL A 137 3.72 3.19 -24.15
CA VAL A 137 4.62 3.58 -23.07
C VAL A 137 5.97 2.97 -23.35
N ASP A 138 7.01 3.79 -23.40
CA ASP A 138 8.38 3.32 -23.56
C ASP A 138 9.09 3.10 -22.20
N LYS A 139 10.31 2.53 -22.25
CA LYS A 139 11.10 2.28 -21.04
C LYS A 139 11.45 3.58 -20.30
N LYS A 140 11.72 4.68 -21.02
CA LYS A 140 12.12 5.96 -20.41
C LYS A 140 10.95 6.57 -19.67
N GLU A 141 9.78 6.62 -20.30
CA GLU A 141 8.52 7.10 -19.73
C GLU A 141 8.16 6.37 -18.44
N PHE A 142 8.31 5.03 -18.44
CA PHE A 142 8.08 4.24 -17.23
C PHE A 142 9.08 4.57 -16.11
N LEU A 143 10.34 4.84 -16.45
CA LEU A 143 11.40 5.18 -15.50
C LEU A 143 11.30 6.60 -14.93
N VAL A 144 10.56 7.53 -15.56
CA VAL A 144 10.38 8.89 -15.04
C VAL A 144 9.83 8.88 -13.61
N LEU A 145 9.01 7.88 -13.26
CA LEU A 145 8.55 7.67 -11.90
C LEU A 145 9.66 7.49 -10.89
N GLN A 146 10.65 6.65 -11.23
CA GLN A 146 11.75 6.35 -10.33
C GLN A 146 12.50 7.64 -10.00
N GLU A 147 12.63 8.53 -10.99
CA GLU A 147 13.26 9.83 -10.80
C GLU A 147 12.42 10.79 -9.94
N ILE A 148 11.10 10.82 -10.13
CA ILE A 148 10.19 11.63 -9.29
C ILE A 148 10.29 11.19 -7.82
N PHE A 149 10.29 9.88 -7.55
CA PHE A 149 10.39 9.34 -6.19
C PHE A 149 11.80 9.52 -5.61
N ARG A 150 12.86 9.36 -6.41
CA ARG A 150 14.24 9.65 -5.99
C ARG A 150 14.39 11.10 -5.56
N LYS A 151 13.96 12.06 -6.40
CA LYS A 151 14.00 13.50 -6.05
C LYS A 151 13.17 13.82 -4.80
N LYS A 152 12.03 13.15 -4.61
CA LYS A 152 11.18 13.31 -3.41
C LYS A 152 11.89 12.78 -2.16
N ASN A 153 12.58 11.65 -2.25
CA ASN A 153 13.36 11.09 -1.15
C ASN A 153 14.59 11.94 -0.83
N GLU A 154 15.35 12.41 -1.82
CA GLU A 154 16.50 13.30 -1.59
C GLU A 154 16.09 14.60 -0.87
N LYS A 155 14.94 15.17 -1.24
CA LYS A 155 14.40 16.35 -0.54
C LYS A 155 13.99 16.02 0.90
N ARG A 156 13.54 14.79 1.17
CA ARG A 156 13.20 14.32 2.52
C ARG A 156 14.43 14.01 3.35
N GLU A 157 15.46 13.41 2.78
CA GLU A 157 16.74 13.17 3.44
C GLU A 157 17.41 14.48 3.82
N ARG A 158 17.42 15.47 2.91
CA ARG A 158 17.91 16.83 3.24
C ARG A 158 17.11 17.48 4.37
N LYS A 159 15.77 17.38 4.33
CA LYS A 159 14.92 17.88 5.42
C LYS A 159 15.11 17.10 6.73
N GLY A 160 15.27 15.78 6.66
CA GLY A 160 15.49 14.92 7.81
C GLY A 160 16.88 15.14 8.42
N ASP A 161 17.89 15.44 7.62
CA ASP A 161 19.23 15.80 8.08
C ASP A 161 19.28 17.23 8.64
N GLU A 162 18.50 18.16 8.06
CA GLU A 162 18.23 19.49 8.65
C GLU A 162 17.50 19.36 9.99
N GLU A 163 16.54 18.44 10.10
CA GLU A 163 15.76 18.16 11.31
C GLU A 163 16.60 17.41 12.35
N LYS A 164 17.50 16.50 11.96
CA LYS A 164 18.56 15.90 12.81
C LYS A 164 19.52 16.97 13.34
N ARG A 165 19.92 17.92 12.49
CA ARG A 165 20.76 19.07 12.88
C ARG A 165 20.01 20.04 13.78
N ALA A 166 18.70 20.24 13.57
CA ALA A 166 17.83 21.04 14.42
C ALA A 166 17.42 20.34 15.72
N MET A 167 17.46 19.00 15.78
CA MET A 167 17.21 18.24 17.02
C MET A 167 18.30 18.44 18.09
N LEU A 168 19.46 18.99 17.70
CA LEU A 168 20.50 19.49 18.61
C LEU A 168 20.22 20.92 19.11
N VAL A 169 19.18 21.61 18.62
CA VAL A 169 18.79 22.97 19.02
C VAL A 169 17.25 23.13 19.00
N LEU A 170 16.61 22.90 20.15
CA LEU A 170 15.24 23.33 20.54
C LEU A 170 14.17 23.60 19.44
N LYS A 171 13.26 22.60 19.32
CA LYS A 171 11.78 22.65 19.33
C LYS A 171 10.95 23.27 18.16
N THR A 172 9.90 22.49 17.79
CA THR A 172 8.53 22.84 17.33
C THR A 172 8.33 23.36 15.89
N GLU A 173 7.53 22.64 15.07
CA GLU A 173 6.11 22.87 14.75
C GLU A 173 5.63 21.79 13.76
N GLY A 174 4.45 21.22 13.99
CA GLY A 174 3.86 20.16 13.16
C GLY A 174 2.82 20.72 12.22
N GLU A 175 3.05 20.60 10.91
CA GLU A 175 2.01 20.73 9.89
C GLU A 175 1.42 19.35 9.57
N ASP A 176 0.10 19.24 9.65
CA ASP A 176 -0.69 18.07 9.25
C ASP A 176 -0.51 17.75 7.77
N LEU A 177 0.37 16.80 7.46
CA LEU A 177 0.52 16.24 6.12
C LEU A 177 -0.21 14.90 6.05
N VAL A 178 -1.46 14.94 5.60
CA VAL A 178 -2.18 13.75 5.13
C VAL A 178 -1.29 12.95 4.15
N PRO A 179 -1.10 11.62 4.32
CA PRO A 179 -0.28 10.83 3.41
C PRO A 179 -0.78 10.93 1.96
N ARG A 180 0.01 11.59 1.10
CA ARG A 180 -0.33 11.81 -0.32
C ARG A 180 -0.32 10.51 -1.11
N SER A 181 -1.32 10.31 -1.97
CA SER A 181 -1.38 9.16 -2.88
C SER A 181 -0.23 9.19 -3.90
N TYR A 182 0.15 8.01 -4.38
CA TYR A 182 1.15 7.82 -5.44
C TYR A 182 0.73 8.58 -6.71
N TRP A 183 -0.54 8.48 -7.10
CA TRP A 183 -1.10 9.16 -8.27
C TRP A 183 -1.23 10.67 -8.07
N ASP A 184 -1.34 11.16 -6.83
CA ASP A 184 -1.32 12.60 -6.53
C ASP A 184 0.08 13.20 -6.67
N THR A 185 1.11 12.40 -6.39
CA THR A 185 2.50 12.79 -6.62
C THR A 185 2.74 12.91 -8.13
N LEU A 186 2.27 11.92 -8.90
CA LEU A 186 2.29 11.96 -10.36
C LEU A 186 1.55 13.18 -10.92
N ARG A 187 0.28 13.37 -10.57
CA ARG A 187 -0.57 14.48 -11.06
C ARG A 187 0.00 15.87 -10.74
N ARG A 188 0.78 16.02 -9.67
CA ARG A 188 1.44 17.31 -9.36
C ARG A 188 2.76 17.49 -10.11
N SER A 189 3.45 16.40 -10.42
CA SER A 189 4.68 16.41 -11.19
C SER A 189 4.45 16.56 -12.69
N THR A 190 3.22 16.34 -13.19
CA THR A 190 2.83 16.35 -14.61
C THR A 190 2.79 17.75 -15.26
N SER A 191 3.66 18.69 -14.88
CA SER A 191 3.93 19.78 -15.82
C SER A 191 4.77 19.20 -16.96
N GLN A 192 4.29 19.38 -18.19
CA GLN A 192 4.92 18.83 -19.40
C GLN A 192 6.39 19.26 -19.53
N ALA A 193 6.74 20.45 -19.04
CA ALA A 193 8.11 20.96 -18.94
C ALA A 193 8.98 20.19 -17.94
N LEU A 194 8.45 19.78 -16.78
CA LEU A 194 9.21 18.98 -15.82
C LEU A 194 9.50 17.58 -16.37
N PHE A 195 8.57 16.98 -17.11
CA PHE A 195 8.74 15.65 -17.70
C PHE A 195 9.78 15.64 -18.83
N SER A 196 9.83 16.68 -19.67
CA SER A 196 10.87 16.81 -20.70
C SER A 196 12.28 16.94 -20.08
N ASP A 197 12.44 17.81 -19.06
CA ASP A 197 13.71 17.99 -18.34
C ASP A 197 14.14 16.73 -17.55
N LEU A 198 13.18 15.91 -17.12
CA LEU A 198 13.39 14.64 -16.44
C LEU A 198 13.79 13.54 -17.44
N ALA A 199 13.15 13.50 -18.60
CA ALA A 199 13.43 12.53 -19.67
C ALA A 199 14.85 12.71 -20.22
N GLU A 200 15.34 13.93 -20.43
CA GLU A 200 16.73 14.16 -20.87
C GLU A 200 17.78 13.64 -19.87
N ARG A 201 17.46 13.64 -18.56
CA ARG A 201 18.34 13.07 -17.51
C ARG A 201 18.18 11.57 -17.32
N THR A 202 17.15 10.96 -17.90
CA THR A 202 16.94 9.51 -17.80
C THR A 202 17.92 8.72 -18.65
N ASP A 203 18.54 9.32 -19.67
CA ASP A 203 19.53 8.64 -20.54
C ASP A 203 20.80 8.25 -19.77
N ASP A 204 21.28 9.10 -18.87
CA ASP A 204 22.42 8.78 -17.99
C ASP A 204 22.06 7.72 -16.93
N ILE A 205 20.80 7.70 -16.48
CA ILE A 205 20.32 6.82 -15.40
C ILE A 205 19.91 5.44 -15.93
N ALA A 206 19.32 5.35 -17.13
CA ALA A 206 19.00 4.09 -17.80
C ALA A 206 20.25 3.22 -18.05
N SER A 207 21.43 3.85 -18.09
CA SER A 207 22.73 3.17 -18.17
C SER A 207 23.24 2.64 -16.81
N SER A 208 22.78 3.23 -15.69
CA SER A 208 23.24 2.96 -14.32
C SER A 208 22.28 2.05 -13.54
N LEU A 209 20.99 2.06 -13.88
CA LEU A 209 19.97 1.24 -13.23
C LEU A 209 20.06 -0.22 -13.66
N SER A 210 20.10 -1.11 -12.68
CA SER A 210 19.92 -2.55 -12.88
C SER A 210 18.55 -2.85 -13.45
N ASP A 211 18.51 -3.64 -14.51
CA ASP A 211 17.26 -4.15 -15.06
C ASP A 211 16.52 -5.01 -14.01
N THR A 212 15.19 -4.92 -14.05
CA THR A 212 14.29 -5.61 -13.13
C THR A 212 13.35 -6.53 -13.89
N THR A 213 12.62 -7.38 -13.16
CA THR A 213 11.67 -8.30 -13.78
C THR A 213 10.55 -7.56 -14.51
N LEU A 214 10.02 -6.45 -13.98
CA LEU A 214 8.95 -5.72 -14.67
C LEU A 214 9.47 -4.98 -15.91
N LEU A 215 10.66 -4.36 -15.84
CA LEU A 215 11.27 -3.71 -16.99
C LEU A 215 11.50 -4.70 -18.14
N VAL A 216 12.01 -5.89 -17.83
CA VAL A 216 12.23 -6.93 -18.85
C VAL A 216 10.90 -7.52 -19.33
N HIS A 217 9.91 -7.67 -18.46
CA HIS A 217 8.57 -8.18 -18.83
C HIS A 217 7.89 -7.26 -19.84
N PHE A 218 7.90 -5.94 -19.60
CA PHE A 218 7.24 -4.95 -20.45
C PHE A 218 8.05 -4.58 -21.69
N PHE A 219 9.34 -4.26 -21.55
CA PHE A 219 10.15 -3.65 -22.61
C PHE A 219 11.15 -4.63 -23.26
N GLY A 220 11.16 -5.88 -22.79
CA GLY A 220 12.05 -6.93 -23.25
C GLY A 220 13.49 -6.74 -22.77
N LYS A 221 14.34 -7.74 -23.03
CA LYS A 221 15.75 -7.79 -22.58
C LYS A 221 16.62 -6.66 -23.14
N LYS A 222 16.21 -6.05 -24.25
CA LYS A 222 16.92 -4.92 -24.89
C LYS A 222 16.31 -3.56 -24.53
N GLY A 223 15.17 -3.53 -23.83
CA GLY A 223 14.46 -2.30 -23.48
C GLY A 223 13.93 -1.50 -24.67
N LYS A 224 13.67 -2.17 -25.81
CA LYS A 224 13.21 -1.53 -27.06
C LYS A 224 11.77 -1.83 -27.43
N ALA A 225 11.12 -2.76 -26.71
CA ALA A 225 9.69 -2.95 -26.90
C ALA A 225 8.96 -1.81 -26.21
N GLU A 226 7.78 -1.49 -26.72
CA GLU A 226 6.88 -0.48 -26.19
C GLU A 226 5.61 -1.18 -25.70
N LEU A 227 4.96 -0.59 -24.70
CA LEU A 227 3.80 -1.17 -24.03
C LEU A 227 2.52 -0.45 -24.45
N ASN A 228 1.61 -1.16 -25.12
CA ASN A 228 0.29 -0.61 -25.47
C ASN A 228 -0.67 -0.67 -24.27
N PHE A 229 -1.80 0.04 -24.40
CA PHE A 229 -2.82 0.08 -23.35
C PHE A 229 -3.43 -1.29 -23.02
N GLU A 230 -3.66 -2.15 -24.01
CA GLU A 230 -4.31 -3.46 -23.80
C GLU A 230 -3.44 -4.41 -22.96
N ASP A 231 -2.14 -4.46 -23.26
CA ASP A 231 -1.16 -5.22 -22.51
C ASP A 231 -0.98 -4.67 -21.09
N PHE A 232 -1.00 -3.34 -20.95
CA PHE A 232 -0.96 -2.68 -19.64
C PHE A 232 -2.22 -2.97 -18.81
N TYR A 233 -3.40 -2.88 -19.42
CA TYR A 233 -4.69 -3.23 -18.80
C TYR A 233 -4.70 -4.69 -18.36
N ARG A 234 -4.31 -5.61 -19.25
CA ARG A 234 -4.27 -7.05 -18.97
C ARG A 234 -3.29 -7.36 -17.84
N PHE A 235 -2.14 -6.68 -17.78
CA PHE A 235 -1.21 -6.84 -16.66
C PHE A 235 -1.84 -6.42 -15.32
N MET A 236 -2.50 -5.25 -15.29
CA MET A 236 -3.12 -4.73 -14.07
C MET A 236 -4.27 -5.63 -13.58
N ASP A 237 -5.16 -6.05 -14.48
CA ASP A 237 -6.27 -6.96 -14.15
C ASP A 237 -5.77 -8.34 -13.70
N ASN A 238 -4.73 -8.88 -14.36
CA ASN A 238 -4.11 -10.13 -13.96
C ASN A 238 -3.47 -10.04 -12.57
N LEU A 239 -2.78 -8.95 -12.25
CA LEU A 239 -2.15 -8.76 -10.94
C LEU A 239 -3.19 -8.66 -9.82
N GLN A 240 -4.27 -7.89 -10.03
CA GLN A 240 -5.38 -7.81 -9.09
C GLN A 240 -6.01 -9.19 -8.88
N THR A 241 -6.28 -9.91 -9.98
CA THR A 241 -6.84 -11.26 -9.95
C THR A 241 -5.93 -12.24 -9.22
N GLU A 242 -4.62 -12.19 -9.45
CA GLU A 242 -3.64 -13.07 -8.83
C GLU A 242 -3.60 -12.91 -7.31
N VAL A 243 -3.57 -11.66 -6.82
CA VAL A 243 -3.58 -11.40 -5.37
C VAL A 243 -4.90 -11.85 -4.73
N LEU A 244 -6.04 -11.57 -5.38
CA LEU A 244 -7.35 -12.03 -4.90
C LEU A 244 -7.46 -13.56 -4.88
N GLU A 245 -6.93 -14.24 -5.89
CA GLU A 245 -6.93 -15.71 -5.95
C GLU A 245 -6.08 -16.31 -4.82
N ILE A 246 -4.94 -15.71 -4.50
CA ILE A 246 -4.10 -16.16 -3.38
C ILE A 246 -4.81 -15.96 -2.04
N GLU A 247 -5.46 -14.81 -1.84
CA GLU A 247 -6.27 -14.55 -0.65
C GLU A 247 -7.41 -15.59 -0.54
N PHE A 248 -8.17 -15.81 -1.62
CA PHE A 248 -9.25 -16.80 -1.64
C PHE A 248 -8.75 -18.22 -1.35
N LEU A 249 -7.68 -18.66 -2.03
CA LEU A 249 -7.12 -19.99 -1.87
C LEU A 249 -6.59 -20.24 -0.45
N SER A 250 -6.07 -19.19 0.22
CA SER A 250 -5.56 -19.31 1.59
C SER A 250 -6.65 -19.66 2.63
N TYR A 251 -7.91 -19.38 2.31
CA TYR A 251 -9.06 -19.68 3.17
C TYR A 251 -9.90 -20.86 2.69
N SER A 252 -9.96 -21.10 1.38
CA SER A 252 -10.73 -22.20 0.79
C SER A 252 -10.25 -23.60 1.19
N ASN A 253 -9.03 -23.73 1.74
CA ASN A 253 -8.39 -25.02 2.06
C ASN A 253 -8.40 -26.03 0.88
N GLY A 254 -8.40 -25.55 -0.36
CA GLY A 254 -8.45 -26.37 -1.57
C GLY A 254 -9.85 -26.64 -2.14
N MET A 255 -10.90 -26.07 -1.53
CA MET A 255 -12.27 -26.12 -2.04
C MET A 255 -12.52 -25.02 -3.09
N ASN A 256 -13.58 -25.18 -3.88
CA ASN A 256 -13.97 -24.18 -4.90
C ASN A 256 -14.77 -22.99 -4.31
N THR A 257 -15.09 -23.06 -3.02
CA THR A 257 -15.88 -22.06 -2.29
C THR A 257 -15.22 -21.79 -0.94
N ILE A 258 -15.32 -20.55 -0.46
CA ILE A 258 -14.97 -20.18 0.93
C ILE A 258 -16.24 -20.10 1.76
N SER A 259 -16.15 -20.36 3.07
CA SER A 259 -17.28 -20.12 3.97
C SER A 259 -17.60 -18.62 4.06
N GLU A 260 -18.85 -18.29 4.39
CA GLU A 260 -19.26 -16.92 4.68
C GLU A 260 -18.47 -16.35 5.87
N GLU A 261 -17.99 -17.20 6.78
CA GLU A 261 -17.16 -16.82 7.94
C GLU A 261 -15.78 -16.38 7.50
N ASP A 262 -15.13 -17.17 6.66
CA ASP A 262 -13.84 -16.83 6.08
C ASP A 262 -13.93 -15.54 5.25
N PHE A 263 -15.02 -15.38 4.50
CA PHE A 263 -15.28 -14.15 3.77
C PHE A 263 -15.38 -12.92 4.69
N ALA A 264 -16.13 -13.01 5.78
CA ALA A 264 -16.22 -11.94 6.78
C ALA A 264 -14.84 -11.63 7.40
N HIS A 265 -14.05 -12.67 7.72
CA HIS A 265 -12.68 -12.51 8.21
C HIS A 265 -11.78 -11.76 7.22
N ILE A 266 -11.83 -12.09 5.92
CA ILE A 266 -11.06 -11.41 4.87
C ILE A 266 -11.48 -9.94 4.73
N LEU A 267 -12.78 -9.66 4.87
CA LEU A 267 -13.29 -8.30 4.80
C LEU A 267 -12.82 -7.45 5.99
N LEU A 268 -12.83 -8.01 7.20
CA LEU A 268 -12.53 -7.28 8.43
C LEU A 268 -11.03 -7.16 8.73
N ARG A 269 -10.17 -7.97 8.09
CA ARG A 269 -8.71 -7.99 8.35
C ARG A 269 -8.04 -6.61 8.35
N TYR A 270 -8.41 -5.73 7.42
CA TYR A 270 -7.81 -4.40 7.28
C TYR A 270 -8.70 -3.27 7.80
N THR A 271 -9.67 -3.60 8.65
CA THR A 271 -10.60 -2.63 9.24
C THR A 271 -10.18 -2.30 10.67
N ASN A 272 -10.25 -1.03 11.06
CA ASN A 272 -9.90 -0.59 12.42
C ASN A 272 -11.09 -0.76 13.37
N VAL A 273 -11.70 -1.94 13.37
CA VAL A 273 -12.91 -2.22 14.14
C VAL A 273 -12.52 -2.94 15.43
N GLU A 274 -12.62 -2.21 16.55
CA GLU A 274 -12.26 -2.71 17.90
C GLU A 274 -13.00 -4.00 18.26
N ASN A 275 -14.22 -4.20 17.75
CA ASN A 275 -15.07 -5.35 18.03
C ASN A 275 -15.18 -6.32 16.85
N THR A 276 -14.07 -6.70 16.22
CA THR A 276 -14.09 -7.68 15.11
C THR A 276 -14.77 -9.01 15.52
N SER A 277 -14.63 -9.42 16.77
CA SER A 277 -15.26 -10.63 17.33
C SER A 277 -16.79 -10.57 17.35
N SER A 278 -17.41 -9.40 17.58
CA SER A 278 -18.87 -9.30 17.64
C SER A 278 -19.52 -9.48 16.27
N TYR A 279 -18.88 -8.98 15.21
CA TYR A 279 -19.33 -9.18 13.83
C TYR A 279 -19.30 -10.66 13.44
N LEU A 280 -18.25 -11.38 13.85
CA LEU A 280 -18.08 -12.80 13.55
C LEU A 280 -19.07 -13.68 14.34
N GLU A 281 -19.26 -13.39 15.63
CA GLU A 281 -20.21 -14.10 16.48
C GLU A 281 -21.66 -13.87 16.03
N ASN A 282 -21.99 -12.63 15.65
CA ASN A 282 -23.28 -12.30 15.05
C ASN A 282 -23.51 -13.08 13.76
N MET A 283 -22.48 -13.28 12.95
CA MET A 283 -22.60 -14.00 11.68
C MET A 283 -22.88 -15.50 11.90
N ARG A 284 -22.13 -16.16 12.79
CA ARG A 284 -22.35 -17.58 13.16
C ARG A 284 -23.77 -17.88 13.64
N CYS A 285 -24.42 -16.92 14.32
CA CYS A 285 -25.81 -17.07 14.74
C CYS A 285 -26.84 -16.76 13.62
N ARG A 286 -26.46 -15.99 12.60
CA ARG A 286 -27.36 -15.48 11.55
C ARG A 286 -27.38 -16.33 10.28
N ILE A 287 -26.31 -17.07 9.99
CA ILE A 287 -26.22 -17.96 8.83
C ILE A 287 -26.03 -19.40 9.32
N PRO A 288 -27.13 -20.16 9.55
CA PRO A 288 -27.05 -21.54 9.99
C PRO A 288 -26.71 -22.54 8.86
N GLU A 289 -26.84 -22.13 7.59
CA GLU A 289 -26.46 -22.92 6.42
C GLU A 289 -25.42 -22.17 5.59
N GLU A 290 -24.20 -22.70 5.54
CA GLU A 290 -23.12 -22.21 4.68
C GLU A 290 -23.36 -22.69 3.24
N LYS A 291 -23.68 -21.76 2.34
CA LYS A 291 -23.79 -22.05 0.90
C LYS A 291 -22.43 -21.91 0.22
N GLY A 292 -21.54 -21.13 0.82
CA GLY A 292 -20.21 -20.87 0.33
C GLY A 292 -20.18 -19.85 -0.80
N ILE A 293 -19.14 -19.02 -0.80
CA ILE A 293 -18.93 -17.96 -1.78
C ILE A 293 -17.93 -18.45 -2.82
N THR A 294 -18.29 -18.34 -4.09
CA THR A 294 -17.42 -18.72 -5.23
C THR A 294 -16.35 -17.66 -5.50
N PHE A 295 -15.28 -18.03 -6.21
CA PHE A 295 -14.24 -17.07 -6.58
C PHE A 295 -14.74 -15.92 -7.45
N ASP A 296 -15.71 -16.16 -8.35
CA ASP A 296 -16.27 -15.12 -9.22
C ASP A 296 -17.08 -14.08 -8.42
N GLU A 297 -17.86 -14.53 -7.43
CA GLU A 297 -18.57 -13.65 -6.50
C GLU A 297 -17.59 -12.86 -5.64
N PHE A 298 -16.56 -13.53 -5.11
CA PHE A 298 -15.48 -12.91 -4.36
C PHE A 298 -14.79 -11.80 -5.18
N ARG A 299 -14.34 -12.12 -6.40
CA ARG A 299 -13.68 -11.16 -7.31
C ARG A 299 -14.61 -9.99 -7.63
N SER A 300 -15.87 -10.26 -7.97
CA SER A 300 -16.87 -9.23 -8.27
C SER A 300 -17.06 -8.26 -7.10
N PHE A 301 -17.05 -8.77 -5.86
CA PHE A 301 -17.14 -7.93 -4.68
C PHE A 301 -15.92 -7.01 -4.48
N PHE A 302 -14.70 -7.53 -4.68
CA PHE A 302 -13.49 -6.71 -4.54
C PHE A 302 -13.32 -5.69 -5.66
N GLN A 303 -13.76 -6.02 -6.88
CA GLN A 303 -13.87 -5.04 -7.96
C GLN A 303 -14.85 -3.92 -7.60
N PHE A 304 -15.96 -4.26 -6.94
CA PHE A 304 -16.86 -3.25 -6.39
C PHE A 304 -16.18 -2.37 -5.34
N LEU A 305 -15.46 -2.96 -4.38
CA LEU A 305 -14.75 -2.19 -3.36
C LEU A 305 -13.73 -1.23 -3.97
N ASN A 306 -13.01 -1.59 -5.04
CA ASN A 306 -12.10 -0.66 -5.70
C ASN A 306 -12.79 0.59 -6.30
N ASN A 307 -14.11 0.54 -6.50
CA ASN A 307 -14.95 1.65 -6.97
C ASN A 307 -15.84 2.22 -5.83
N LEU A 308 -15.44 2.06 -4.57
CA LEU A 308 -16.24 2.52 -3.42
C LEU A 308 -16.48 4.03 -3.42
N GLU A 309 -15.59 4.82 -4.03
CA GLU A 309 -15.76 6.27 -4.13
C GLU A 309 -16.96 6.64 -5.01
N ASP A 310 -17.08 6.02 -6.20
CA ASP A 310 -18.22 6.24 -7.10
C ASP A 310 -19.53 5.75 -6.47
N PHE A 311 -19.47 4.60 -5.79
CA PHE A 311 -20.60 4.12 -4.99
C PHE A 311 -20.95 5.08 -3.84
N THR A 312 -19.94 5.65 -3.17
CA THR A 312 -20.14 6.63 -2.09
C THR A 312 -20.88 7.86 -2.60
N ILE A 313 -20.58 8.36 -3.79
CA ILE A 313 -21.28 9.50 -4.39
C ILE A 313 -22.76 9.17 -4.60
N ALA A 314 -23.06 7.99 -5.17
CA ALA A 314 -24.44 7.53 -5.33
C ALA A 314 -25.15 7.40 -3.97
N MET A 315 -24.45 6.88 -2.96
CA MET A 315 -24.95 6.70 -1.60
C MET A 315 -25.21 8.00 -0.85
N GLN A 316 -24.39 9.03 -1.07
CA GLN A 316 -24.54 10.33 -0.41
C GLN A 316 -25.90 10.95 -0.71
N MET A 317 -26.42 10.76 -1.93
CA MET A 317 -27.77 11.22 -2.31
C MET A 317 -28.87 10.59 -1.44
N TYR A 318 -28.76 9.31 -1.08
CA TYR A 318 -29.71 8.63 -0.19
C TYR A 318 -29.54 9.06 1.27
N ASN A 319 -28.30 9.28 1.70
CA ASN A 319 -27.99 9.77 3.04
C ASN A 319 -28.52 11.19 3.29
N PHE A 320 -28.49 12.07 2.27
CA PHE A 320 -29.13 13.40 2.35
C PHE A 320 -30.64 13.32 2.55
N ALA A 321 -31.28 12.24 2.09
CA ALA A 321 -32.69 11.96 2.35
C ALA A 321 -32.94 11.23 3.69
N SER A 322 -31.89 10.95 4.48
CA SER A 322 -31.93 10.16 5.72
C SER A 322 -32.63 8.80 5.56
N ARG A 323 -32.45 8.17 4.39
CA ARG A 323 -32.99 6.83 4.13
C ARG A 323 -31.86 5.82 4.23
N SER A 324 -32.07 4.76 5.01
CA SER A 324 -31.25 3.56 4.94
C SER A 324 -31.58 2.80 3.65
N ILE A 325 -30.64 1.96 3.20
CA ILE A 325 -30.71 1.27 1.90
C ILE A 325 -30.94 -0.21 2.11
N GLY A 326 -32.02 -0.73 1.52
CA GLY A 326 -32.29 -2.15 1.44
C GLY A 326 -31.43 -2.88 0.40
N GLN A 327 -31.52 -4.20 0.40
CA GLN A 327 -30.69 -5.07 -0.46
C GLN A 327 -30.89 -4.80 -1.96
N ASP A 328 -32.10 -4.50 -2.40
CA ASP A 328 -32.41 -4.26 -3.82
C ASP A 328 -31.85 -2.92 -4.33
N GLU A 329 -31.98 -1.86 -3.52
CA GLU A 329 -31.35 -0.57 -3.80
C GLU A 329 -29.84 -0.68 -3.78
N PHE A 330 -29.26 -1.41 -2.82
CA PHE A 330 -27.82 -1.67 -2.76
C PHE A 330 -27.33 -2.37 -4.03
N LYS A 331 -27.97 -3.47 -4.42
CA LYS A 331 -27.63 -4.22 -5.64
C LYS A 331 -27.69 -3.34 -6.89
N ARG A 332 -28.71 -2.47 -6.98
CA ARG A 332 -28.86 -1.52 -8.08
C ARG A 332 -27.78 -0.46 -8.08
N ALA A 333 -27.46 0.10 -6.92
CA ALA A 333 -26.43 1.12 -6.77
C ALA A 333 -25.03 0.57 -7.11
N VAL A 334 -24.72 -0.66 -6.72
CA VAL A 334 -23.47 -1.33 -7.11
C VAL A 334 -23.40 -1.52 -8.63
N TYR A 335 -24.49 -1.97 -9.25
CA TYR A 335 -24.55 -2.15 -10.71
C TYR A 335 -24.37 -0.82 -11.46
N VAL A 336 -24.96 0.27 -10.97
CA VAL A 336 -24.80 1.61 -11.59
C VAL A 336 -23.39 2.15 -11.42
N ALA A 337 -22.77 1.96 -10.25
CA ALA A 337 -21.43 2.46 -9.99
C ALA A 337 -20.32 1.68 -10.74
N THR A 338 -20.52 0.38 -10.95
CA THR A 338 -19.42 -0.51 -11.38
C THR A 338 -19.70 -1.30 -12.65
N GLY A 339 -20.95 -1.39 -13.08
CA GLY A 339 -21.38 -2.29 -14.15
C GLY A 339 -21.43 -3.77 -13.75
N VAL A 340 -20.99 -4.13 -12.53
CA VAL A 340 -20.94 -5.52 -12.05
C VAL A 340 -22.25 -5.90 -11.37
N LYS A 341 -22.76 -7.10 -11.66
CA LYS A 341 -23.96 -7.65 -11.04
C LYS A 341 -23.57 -8.58 -9.89
N LEU A 342 -23.79 -8.13 -8.66
CA LEU A 342 -23.60 -8.99 -7.48
C LEU A 342 -24.71 -10.04 -7.38
N SER A 343 -24.34 -11.24 -6.90
CA SER A 343 -25.31 -12.30 -6.64
C SER A 343 -26.20 -11.93 -5.44
N PRO A 344 -27.49 -12.35 -5.42
CA PRO A 344 -28.36 -12.12 -4.28
C PRO A 344 -27.81 -12.75 -2.98
N HIS A 345 -27.14 -13.89 -3.10
CA HIS A 345 -26.52 -14.56 -1.96
C HIS A 345 -25.43 -13.69 -1.34
N LEU A 346 -24.50 -13.18 -2.15
CA LEU A 346 -23.42 -12.31 -1.68
C LEU A 346 -23.95 -11.03 -1.03
N VAL A 347 -24.96 -10.39 -1.63
CA VAL A 347 -25.57 -9.17 -1.05
C VAL A 347 -26.19 -9.48 0.30
N ASN A 348 -26.95 -10.57 0.43
CA ASN A 348 -27.52 -10.97 1.71
C ASN A 348 -26.43 -11.24 2.76
N THR A 349 -25.35 -11.94 2.39
CA THR A 349 -24.22 -12.19 3.30
C THR A 349 -23.57 -10.89 3.77
N VAL A 350 -23.36 -9.92 2.88
CA VAL A 350 -22.82 -8.59 3.22
C VAL A 350 -23.74 -7.87 4.20
N PHE A 351 -25.05 -7.88 3.97
CA PHE A 351 -26.02 -7.28 4.89
C PHE A 351 -25.96 -7.97 6.25
N LYS A 352 -25.96 -9.30 6.31
CA LYS A 352 -25.87 -10.02 7.60
C LYS A 352 -24.58 -9.76 8.37
N ILE A 353 -23.48 -9.43 7.69
CA ILE A 353 -22.22 -9.00 8.31
C ILE A 353 -22.32 -7.57 8.86
N PHE A 354 -22.74 -6.59 8.05
CA PHE A 354 -22.62 -5.16 8.41
C PHE A 354 -23.85 -4.55 9.08
N ASP A 355 -25.02 -5.18 8.97
CA ASP A 355 -26.26 -4.74 9.63
C ASP A 355 -26.18 -5.01 11.15
N VAL A 356 -25.83 -3.98 11.92
CA VAL A 356 -25.66 -4.10 13.37
C VAL A 356 -27.00 -3.94 14.09
N ASP A 357 -27.84 -3.02 13.62
CA ASP A 357 -29.13 -2.67 14.23
C ASP A 357 -30.29 -3.60 13.84
N ARG A 358 -30.05 -4.50 12.88
CA ARG A 358 -30.96 -5.55 12.40
C ARG A 358 -32.18 -4.98 11.68
N ASP A 359 -32.02 -3.87 10.99
CA ASP A 359 -33.09 -3.25 10.21
C ASP A 359 -33.18 -3.78 8.76
N ASP A 360 -32.33 -4.76 8.39
CA ASP A 360 -32.14 -5.29 7.03
C ASP A 360 -31.77 -4.21 6.00
N GLN A 361 -31.22 -3.09 6.48
CA GLN A 361 -30.69 -2.01 5.69
C GLN A 361 -29.22 -1.73 6.05
N LEU A 362 -28.53 -0.97 5.20
CA LEU A 362 -27.15 -0.57 5.45
C LEU A 362 -27.05 0.95 5.54
N SER A 363 -26.61 1.44 6.70
CA SER A 363 -26.24 2.84 6.87
C SER A 363 -24.84 3.14 6.31
N TYR A 364 -24.58 4.42 6.06
CA TYR A 364 -23.26 4.88 5.63
C TYR A 364 -22.15 4.51 6.63
N LYS A 365 -22.43 4.56 7.93
CA LYS A 365 -21.44 4.29 8.97
C LYS A 365 -21.10 2.80 9.07
N GLU A 366 -22.10 1.94 8.90
CA GLU A 366 -21.94 0.48 8.98
C GLU A 366 -21.10 -0.07 7.84
N PHE A 367 -21.37 0.35 6.60
CA PHE A 367 -20.67 -0.21 5.44
C PHE A 367 -19.51 0.67 4.95
N ILE A 368 -19.80 1.91 4.55
CA ILE A 368 -18.81 2.79 3.89
C ILE A 368 -17.71 3.22 4.87
N GLY A 369 -18.07 3.53 6.11
CA GLY A 369 -17.11 3.89 7.16
C GLY A 369 -16.05 2.80 7.35
N ILE A 370 -16.50 1.55 7.44
CA ILE A 370 -15.63 0.38 7.65
C ILE A 370 -14.82 0.05 6.39
N MET A 371 -15.45 0.06 5.21
CA MET A 371 -14.80 -0.35 3.95
C MET A 371 -13.79 0.67 3.41
N LYS A 372 -13.92 1.95 3.77
CA LYS A 372 -12.93 2.98 3.40
C LYS A 372 -11.56 2.71 4.02
N ASP A 373 -11.52 2.19 5.25
CA ASP A 373 -10.25 1.82 5.88
C ASP A 373 -9.64 0.58 5.22
N ARG A 374 -10.48 -0.38 4.82
CA ARG A 374 -10.05 -1.61 4.14
C ARG A 374 -9.34 -1.33 2.82
N LEU A 375 -9.81 -0.38 2.01
CA LEU A 375 -9.18 -0.03 0.74
C LEU A 375 -7.72 0.41 0.89
N ASN A 376 -7.37 0.92 2.06
CA ASN A 376 -6.00 1.30 2.37
C ASN A 376 -5.13 0.11 2.78
N ARG A 377 -5.64 -1.13 2.83
CA ARG A 377 -4.91 -2.38 3.17
C ARG A 377 -3.99 -2.27 4.39
N GLY A 378 -4.42 -1.53 5.43
CA GLY A 378 -3.59 -1.29 6.63
C GLY A 378 -2.42 -0.30 6.45
N PHE A 379 -2.33 0.38 5.30
CA PHE A 379 -1.34 1.43 5.03
C PHE A 379 -1.80 2.84 5.46
N ARG A 380 -2.97 2.96 6.12
CA ARG A 380 -3.39 4.21 6.72
C ARG A 380 -2.62 4.38 8.03
N GLU A 381 -1.76 5.40 8.10
CA GLU A 381 -1.21 5.86 9.37
C GLU A 381 -2.41 6.28 10.24
N SER A 382 -2.80 5.44 11.19
CA SER A 382 -3.50 5.96 12.36
C SER A 382 -2.46 6.84 13.07
N PRO A 383 -2.71 8.15 13.27
CA PRO A 383 -1.86 8.92 14.15
C PRO A 383 -1.96 8.22 15.50
N LYS A 384 -0.91 7.50 15.88
CA LYS A 384 -0.74 7.05 17.25
C LYS A 384 -0.56 8.35 18.02
N TYR A 385 -1.65 8.88 18.57
CA TYR A 385 -1.66 9.84 19.67
C TYR A 385 -1.01 9.16 20.88
N GLY A 386 0.29 8.90 20.77
CA GLY A 386 1.05 8.00 21.60
C GLY A 386 1.93 8.84 22.50
N TRP A 387 1.45 9.11 23.71
CA TRP A 387 2.19 9.65 24.86
C TRP A 387 2.77 11.07 24.69
N LYS A 388 3.10 11.52 23.47
CA LYS A 388 3.72 12.82 23.17
C LYS A 388 2.74 13.98 23.38
N GLU A 389 1.47 13.90 22.95
CA GLU A 389 0.49 14.93 23.31
C GLU A 389 0.11 14.88 24.79
N TYR A 390 0.15 13.73 25.47
CA TYR A 390 -0.12 13.66 26.91
C TYR A 390 0.97 14.39 27.70
N TYR A 391 2.25 14.15 27.39
CA TYR A 391 3.35 14.91 27.98
C TYR A 391 3.35 16.37 27.55
N SER A 392 3.00 16.68 26.29
CA SER A 392 2.87 18.06 25.84
C SER A 392 1.73 18.78 26.57
N CYS A 393 0.58 18.15 26.78
CA CYS A 393 -0.55 18.71 27.50
C CYS A 393 -0.22 18.92 28.98
N VAL A 394 0.37 17.91 29.64
CA VAL A 394 0.82 18.01 31.03
C VAL A 394 1.91 19.08 31.19
N MET A 395 2.85 19.18 30.25
CA MET A 395 3.91 20.21 30.29
C MET A 395 3.39 21.61 29.96
N THR A 396 2.43 21.76 29.05
CA THR A 396 1.81 23.06 28.75
C THR A 396 1.02 23.56 29.96
N VAL A 397 0.16 22.71 30.54
CA VAL A 397 -0.66 23.06 31.71
C VAL A 397 0.20 23.38 32.93
N THR A 398 1.26 22.59 33.20
CA THR A 398 2.18 22.89 34.31
C THR A 398 3.04 24.13 34.06
N SER A 399 3.45 24.39 32.81
CA SER A 399 4.23 25.58 32.45
C SER A 399 3.43 26.87 32.51
N GLU A 400 2.13 26.85 32.18
CA GLU A 400 1.23 28.00 32.30
C GLU A 400 0.95 28.32 33.77
N HIS A 401 0.68 27.30 34.58
CA HIS A 401 0.46 27.48 36.01
C HIS A 401 1.71 28.03 36.73
N LEU A 402 2.91 27.54 36.38
CA LEU A 402 4.17 28.07 36.90
C LEU A 402 4.44 29.51 36.43
N ARG A 403 4.08 29.86 35.18
CA ARG A 403 4.27 31.23 34.66
C ARG A 403 3.35 32.23 35.35
N ASP A 404 2.12 31.84 35.66
CA ASP A 404 1.18 32.70 36.36
C ASP A 404 1.51 32.85 37.85
N LEU A 405 1.98 31.77 38.50
CA LEU A 405 2.54 31.86 39.86
C LEU A 405 3.77 32.77 39.91
N TRP A 406 4.66 32.70 38.92
CA TRP A 406 5.85 33.56 38.85
C TRP A 406 5.50 35.03 38.59
N LYS A 407 4.50 35.31 37.76
CA LYS A 407 3.97 36.67 37.55
C LYS A 407 3.32 37.25 38.81
N GLN A 408 2.61 36.43 39.59
CA GLN A 408 2.04 36.85 40.88
C GLN A 408 3.13 37.13 41.92
N PHE A 409 4.19 36.31 41.96
CA PHE A 409 5.32 36.53 42.85
C PHE A 409 6.06 37.83 42.52
N ARG A 410 6.32 38.09 41.23
CA ARG A 410 7.00 39.30 40.75
C ARG A 410 6.19 40.59 40.97
N ARG A 411 4.86 40.52 41.02
CA ARG A 411 3.99 41.66 41.37
C ARG A 411 3.97 41.94 42.87
N ARG A 412 4.21 40.94 43.72
CA ARG A 412 4.27 41.10 45.18
C ARG A 412 5.58 41.77 45.65
N ASP A 413 6.69 41.51 44.95
CA ASP A 413 7.99 42.10 45.29
C ASP A 413 8.19 43.55 44.79
N MET A 414 7.32 44.06 43.91
CA MET A 414 7.33 45.49 43.50
C MET A 414 6.48 46.40 44.42
N LEU A 415 5.82 45.84 45.44
CA LEU A 415 5.00 46.57 46.42
C LEU A 415 5.61 46.54 47.83
N ARG A 416 6.92 46.31 47.95
CA ARG A 416 7.68 46.44 49.20
C ARG A 416 8.81 47.43 49.07
#